data_AF-D8PFD0-F1
#
_entry.id   AF-D8PFD0-F1
#
_cell.length_a   1.000
_cell.length_b   1.000
_cell.length_c   1.000
_cell.angle_alpha   90.00
_cell.angle_beta   90.00
_cell.angle_gamma   90.00
#
_symmetry.space_group_name_H-M   'P 1'
#
loop_
_entity.id
_entity.type
_entity.pdbx_description
1 polymer ?
#
loop_
_entity_poly.entity_id
_entity_poly.type
_entity_poly.pdbx_seq_one_letter_code
_entity_poly.pdbx_strand_id
1 'polypeptide(L)'
;MNGPPPLRCPTHKCDGLLRTDASGYDPYTGLDVLVCTQCRHRGFRSREGVILLFRGGYEFKFSYGPSLQTITVVLSSASVNLWSTHGVNDEQLAKIAAEWSLLCGNTTKRVHLGIPAEEFADFYLYFCQK
;
A
#
# COMPACT_ATOMS: atom_id res chain seq x y z
N MET A 1 23.93 -10.06 2.94
CA MET A 1 23.16 -8.80 2.90
C MET A 1 21.72 -9.15 2.53
N ASN A 2 20.87 -9.38 3.52
CA ASN A 2 19.45 -9.71 3.27
C ASN A 2 18.67 -8.40 3.22
N GLY A 3 18.60 -7.79 2.03
CA GLY A 3 17.64 -6.70 1.79
C GLY A 3 16.21 -7.22 1.96
N PRO A 4 15.22 -6.32 2.17
CA PRO A 4 13.83 -6.72 2.20
C PRO A 4 13.45 -7.46 0.90
N PRO A 5 12.52 -8.43 0.96
CA PRO A 5 12.11 -9.19 -0.21
C PRO A 5 11.64 -8.26 -1.33
N PRO A 6 11.90 -8.61 -2.60
CA PRO A 6 11.49 -7.80 -3.74
C PRO A 6 9.97 -7.66 -3.77
N LEU A 7 9.48 -6.43 -3.96
CA LEU A 7 8.06 -6.12 -3.98
C LEU A 7 7.46 -6.45 -5.35
N ARG A 8 6.28 -7.06 -5.40
CA ARG A 8 5.56 -7.30 -6.67
C ARG A 8 4.93 -6.01 -7.18
N CYS A 9 4.78 -5.92 -8.50
CA CYS A 9 4.03 -4.84 -9.14
C CYS A 9 2.55 -4.91 -8.73
N PRO A 10 1.90 -3.80 -8.36
CA PRO A 10 0.49 -3.80 -7.99
C PRO A 10 -0.46 -3.90 -9.20
N THR A 11 0.05 -3.84 -10.44
CA THR A 11 -0.76 -3.92 -11.65
C THR A 11 -1.20 -5.36 -11.94
N HIS A 12 -2.50 -5.63 -12.02
CA HIS A 12 -3.10 -6.97 -12.22
C HIS A 12 -2.54 -7.81 -13.37
N LYS A 13 -2.06 -7.16 -14.44
CA LYS A 13 -1.57 -7.84 -15.65
C LYS A 13 -0.04 -7.90 -15.71
N CYS A 14 0.64 -7.76 -14.57
CA CYS A 14 2.09 -7.68 -14.51
C CYS A 14 2.65 -8.54 -13.37
N ASP A 15 3.46 -9.54 -13.72
CA ASP A 15 4.18 -10.38 -12.77
C ASP A 15 5.57 -9.83 -12.43
N GLY A 16 5.82 -8.57 -12.79
CA GLY A 16 7.10 -7.89 -12.59
C GLY A 16 7.38 -7.56 -11.12
N LEU A 17 8.66 -7.30 -10.84
CA LEU A 17 9.13 -6.85 -9.53
C LEU A 17 9.43 -5.35 -9.58
N LEU A 18 9.08 -4.68 -8.50
CA LEU A 18 9.45 -3.31 -8.24
C LEU A 18 10.90 -3.25 -7.75
N ARG A 19 11.70 -2.39 -8.38
CA ARG A 19 13.06 -2.06 -7.94
C ARG A 19 13.13 -0.59 -7.55
N THR A 20 13.92 -0.31 -6.52
CA THR A 20 14.23 1.06 -6.14
C THR A 20 15.01 1.73 -7.25
N ASP A 21 14.54 2.90 -7.67
CA ASP A 21 15.34 3.83 -8.47
C ASP A 21 16.39 4.45 -7.55
N ALA A 22 17.67 4.17 -7.79
CA ALA A 22 18.77 4.57 -6.91
C ALA A 22 18.86 6.09 -6.71
N SER A 23 18.39 6.88 -7.69
CA SER A 23 18.29 8.34 -7.62
C SER A 23 16.92 8.85 -7.20
N GLY A 24 15.97 7.94 -6.98
CA GLY A 24 14.55 8.27 -6.80
C GLY A 24 14.11 8.49 -5.36
N TYR A 25 15.03 8.73 -4.42
CA TYR A 25 14.65 9.07 -3.05
C TYR A 25 14.30 10.54 -2.94
N ASP A 26 13.14 10.83 -2.36
CA ASP A 26 12.72 12.19 -2.03
C ASP A 26 12.84 12.43 -0.52
N PRO A 27 13.79 13.28 -0.06
CA PRO A 27 13.97 13.56 1.36
C PRO A 27 12.82 14.35 2.00
N TYR A 28 12.00 15.06 1.21
CA TYR A 28 10.88 15.84 1.74
C TYR A 28 9.66 14.96 2.06
N THR A 29 9.50 13.86 1.33
CA THR A 29 8.42 12.90 1.57
C THR A 29 8.88 11.62 2.27
N GLY A 30 10.19 11.33 2.25
CA GLY A 30 10.76 10.09 2.80
C GLY A 30 10.42 8.85 1.98
N LEU A 31 10.04 9.04 0.71
CA LEU A 31 9.66 7.98 -0.19
C LEU A 31 10.81 7.61 -1.14
N ASP A 32 11.04 6.32 -1.31
CA ASP A 32 11.80 5.79 -2.44
C ASP A 32 10.87 5.58 -3.63
N VAL A 33 11.25 6.09 -4.80
CA VAL A 33 10.60 5.73 -6.07
C VAL A 33 10.93 4.30 -6.42
N LEU A 34 9.88 3.53 -6.71
CA LEU A 34 9.96 2.17 -7.21
C LEU A 34 9.53 2.15 -8.68
N VAL A 35 10.24 1.37 -9.49
CA VAL A 35 9.87 1.15 -10.90
C VAL A 35 9.79 -0.33 -11.19
N CYS A 36 8.69 -0.75 -11.79
CA CYS A 36 8.51 -2.13 -12.23
C CYS A 36 9.48 -2.45 -13.38
N THR A 37 10.15 -3.59 -13.30
CA THR A 37 11.10 -4.05 -14.33
C THR A 37 10.42 -4.48 -15.63
N GLN A 38 9.11 -4.72 -15.62
CA GLN A 38 8.36 -5.18 -16.80
C GLN A 38 7.46 -4.07 -17.38
N CYS A 39 6.41 -3.66 -16.66
CA CYS A 39 5.44 -2.68 -17.16
C CYS A 39 5.83 -1.21 -16.95
N ARG A 40 6.99 -0.94 -16.34
CA ARG A 40 7.48 0.41 -16.00
C ARG A 40 6.56 1.22 -15.07
N HIS A 41 5.57 0.56 -14.44
CA HIS A 41 4.74 1.15 -13.38
C HIS A 41 5.63 1.81 -12.32
N ARG A 42 5.26 3.03 -11.91
CA ARG A 42 5.98 3.81 -10.91
C ARG A 42 5.14 3.85 -9.64
N GLY A 43 5.77 3.47 -8.53
CA GLY A 43 5.19 3.48 -7.20
C GLY A 43 6.15 4.10 -6.20
N PHE A 44 5.74 4.05 -4.94
CA PHE A 44 6.52 4.58 -3.83
C PHE A 44 6.61 3.56 -2.70
N ARG A 45 7.66 3.67 -1.90
CA ARG A 45 7.79 2.97 -0.63
C ARG A 45 8.35 3.92 0.41
N SER A 46 7.72 3.98 1.57
CA SER A 46 8.33 4.65 2.72
C SER A 46 9.43 3.79 3.32
N ARG A 47 10.60 4.39 3.56
CA ARG A 47 11.74 3.69 4.21
C ARG A 47 11.41 3.22 5.62
N GLU A 48 10.61 3.99 6.33
CA GLU A 48 10.19 3.72 7.71
C GLU A 48 8.87 2.92 7.77
N GLY A 49 8.27 2.63 6.61
CA GLY A 49 6.91 2.14 6.51
C GLY A 49 5.87 3.22 6.80
N VAL A 50 4.60 2.85 6.71
CA VAL A 50 3.50 3.75 7.08
C VAL A 50 3.26 3.70 8.59
N ILE A 51 2.96 4.85 9.19
CA ILE A 51 2.75 5.01 10.63
C ILE A 51 1.28 5.38 10.87
N LEU A 52 0.59 4.62 11.72
CA LEU A 52 -0.79 4.91 12.09
C LEU A 52 -0.85 6.17 12.97
N LEU A 53 -1.57 7.19 12.51
CA LEU A 53 -1.78 8.43 13.26
C LEU A 53 -3.09 8.43 14.05
N PHE A 54 -4.15 7.92 13.42
CA PHE A 54 -5.50 7.97 13.98
C PHE A 54 -6.33 6.79 13.48
N ARG A 55 -7.20 6.29 14.35
CA ARG A 55 -8.22 5.30 14.05
C ARG A 55 -9.57 5.76 14.60
N GLY A 56 -10.59 5.77 13.74
CA GLY A 56 -11.98 6.03 14.10
C GLY A 56 -12.89 4.99 13.46
N GLY A 57 -13.37 4.02 14.24
CA GLY A 57 -14.15 2.90 13.70
C GLY A 57 -13.33 2.09 12.69
N TYR A 58 -13.79 2.05 11.44
CA TYR A 58 -13.11 1.41 10.30
C TYR A 58 -12.33 2.40 9.41
N GLU A 59 -12.14 3.64 9.86
CA GLU A 59 -11.31 4.64 9.19
C GLU A 59 -9.94 4.74 9.89
N PHE A 60 -8.87 4.58 9.10
CA PHE A 60 -7.49 4.59 9.54
C PHE A 60 -6.73 5.66 8.76
N LYS A 61 -5.92 6.46 9.45
CA LYS A 61 -5.10 7.50 8.82
C LYS A 61 -3.64 7.24 9.08
N PHE A 62 -2.86 7.16 8.00
CA PHE A 62 -1.44 6.86 8.06
C PHE A 62 -0.60 8.03 7.54
N SER A 63 0.53 8.30 8.19
CA SER A 63 1.63 9.09 7.63
C SER A 63 2.71 8.19 7.04
N TYR A 64 3.64 8.80 6.31
CA TYR A 64 4.86 8.17 5.82
C TYR A 64 5.99 9.19 5.75
N GLY A 65 7.17 8.79 6.21
CA GLY A 65 8.36 9.65 6.24
C GLY A 65 8.11 11.00 6.94
N PRO A 66 8.89 12.05 6.60
CA PRO A 66 8.69 13.41 7.10
C PRO A 66 7.54 14.17 6.42
N SER A 67 6.73 13.51 5.58
CA SER A 67 5.65 14.18 4.86
C SER A 67 4.50 14.59 5.79
N LEU A 68 3.89 15.74 5.52
CA LEU A 68 2.61 16.16 6.13
C LEU A 68 1.39 15.49 5.45
N GLN A 69 1.61 14.78 4.36
CA GLN A 69 0.57 14.05 3.65
C GLN A 69 0.19 12.77 4.39
N THR A 70 -1.02 12.29 4.14
CA THR A 70 -1.56 11.10 4.79
C THR A 70 -2.37 10.26 3.82
N ILE A 71 -2.35 8.95 4.04
CA ILE A 71 -3.23 8.00 3.37
C ILE A 71 -4.35 7.63 4.32
N THR A 72 -5.59 7.85 3.90
CA THR A 72 -6.77 7.39 4.63
C THR A 72 -7.23 6.07 4.04
N VAL A 73 -7.35 5.04 4.88
CA VAL A 73 -7.93 3.74 4.52
C VAL A 73 -9.27 3.60 5.24
N VAL A 74 -10.32 3.32 4.47
CA VAL A 74 -11.64 3.01 5.00
C VAL A 74 -11.93 1.55 4.71
N LEU A 75 -12.14 0.78 5.77
CA LEU A 75 -12.51 -0.61 5.69
C LEU A 75 -14.03 -0.76 5.80
N SER A 76 -14.55 -1.89 5.33
CA SER A 76 -15.90 -2.34 5.64
C SER A 76 -15.85 -3.51 6.62
N SER A 77 -16.93 -3.75 7.36
CA SER A 77 -17.05 -4.97 8.17
C SER A 77 -16.87 -6.23 7.32
N ALA A 78 -17.38 -6.20 6.10
CA ALA A 78 -17.24 -7.30 5.15
C ALA A 78 -15.78 -7.54 4.73
N SER A 79 -14.99 -6.48 4.45
CA SER A 79 -13.56 -6.64 4.16
C SER A 79 -12.79 -7.16 5.37
N VAL A 80 -13.09 -6.66 6.57
CA VAL A 80 -12.42 -7.16 7.78
C VAL A 80 -12.71 -8.64 8.01
N ASN A 81 -13.96 -9.06 7.84
CA ASN A 81 -14.35 -10.47 7.96
C ASN A 81 -13.71 -11.36 6.89
N LEU A 82 -13.57 -10.88 5.67
CA LEU A 82 -12.90 -11.65 4.62
C LEU A 82 -11.42 -11.87 4.93
N TRP A 83 -10.69 -10.81 5.25
CA TRP A 83 -9.25 -10.90 5.51
C TRP A 83 -8.91 -11.55 6.86
N SER A 84 -9.83 -11.54 7.84
CA SER A 84 -9.62 -12.28 9.08
C SER A 84 -9.57 -13.80 8.85
N THR A 85 -10.22 -14.32 7.80
CA THR A 85 -10.06 -15.73 7.38
C THR A 85 -8.63 -16.06 6.92
N HIS A 86 -7.86 -15.04 6.53
CA HIS A 86 -6.43 -15.12 6.20
C HIS A 86 -5.52 -14.76 7.39
N GLY A 87 -6.07 -14.61 8.61
CA GLY A 87 -5.32 -14.26 9.82
C GLY A 87 -4.89 -12.78 9.89
N VAL A 88 -5.47 -11.91 9.08
CA VAL A 88 -5.15 -10.48 9.03
C VAL A 88 -6.21 -9.69 9.80
N ASN A 89 -5.79 -8.98 10.87
CA ASN A 89 -6.69 -8.09 11.60
C ASN A 89 -6.91 -6.76 10.85
N ASP A 90 -7.85 -5.95 11.35
CA ASP A 90 -8.24 -4.69 10.71
C ASP A 90 -7.10 -3.67 10.60
N GLU A 91 -6.27 -3.50 11.63
CA GLU A 91 -5.12 -2.60 11.60
C GLU A 91 -4.05 -3.07 10.62
N GLN A 92 -3.76 -4.37 10.60
CA GLN A 92 -2.83 -4.98 9.63
C GLN A 92 -3.36 -4.81 8.20
N LEU A 93 -4.65 -5.05 7.98
CA LEU A 93 -5.30 -4.85 6.69
C LEU A 93 -5.18 -3.39 6.25
N ALA A 94 -5.50 -2.45 7.13
CA ALA A 94 -5.40 -1.02 6.85
C ALA A 94 -3.95 -0.61 6.53
N LYS A 95 -2.97 -1.13 7.27
CA LYS A 95 -1.56 -0.89 7.00
C LYS A 95 -1.12 -1.40 5.63
N ILE A 96 -1.47 -2.65 5.29
CA ILE A 96 -1.14 -3.26 3.99
C ILE A 96 -1.80 -2.48 2.85
N ALA A 97 -3.04 -2.02 3.02
CA ALA A 97 -3.76 -1.21 2.05
C ALA A 97 -3.12 0.18 1.86
N ALA A 98 -2.65 0.82 2.94
CA ALA A 98 -1.94 2.08 2.86
C ALA A 98 -0.59 1.93 2.12
N GLU A 99 0.18 0.88 2.44
CA GLU A 99 1.42 0.55 1.73
C GLU A 99 1.14 0.23 0.24
N TRP A 100 0.09 -0.54 -0.06
CA TRP A 100 -0.32 -0.82 -1.43
C TRP A 100 -0.68 0.45 -2.21
N SER A 101 -1.37 1.41 -1.58
CA SER A 101 -1.68 2.71 -2.21
C SER A 101 -0.42 3.43 -2.68
N LEU A 102 0.63 3.46 -1.84
CA LEU A 102 1.94 3.99 -2.22
C LEU A 102 2.54 3.22 -3.40
N LEU A 103 2.48 1.88 -3.38
CA LEU A 103 2.96 1.07 -4.50
C LEU A 103 2.22 1.38 -5.80
N CYS A 104 0.93 1.72 -5.74
CA CYS A 104 0.15 2.17 -6.89
C CYS A 104 0.51 3.60 -7.36
N GLY A 105 1.42 4.30 -6.68
CA GLY A 105 1.80 5.68 -6.98
C GLY A 105 0.90 6.72 -6.32
N ASN A 106 0.05 6.33 -5.37
CA ASN A 106 -0.87 7.24 -4.70
C ASN A 106 -0.33 7.64 -3.32
N THR A 107 -0.14 8.94 -3.12
CA THR A 107 0.40 9.51 -1.87
C THR A 107 -0.69 10.08 -0.96
N THR A 108 -1.82 10.50 -1.51
CA THR A 108 -2.91 11.16 -0.76
C THR A 108 -4.28 10.53 -0.99
N LYS A 109 -4.41 9.57 -1.91
CA LYS A 109 -5.70 8.97 -2.28
C LYS A 109 -6.28 8.19 -1.09
N ARG A 110 -7.57 8.41 -0.83
CA ARG A 110 -8.35 7.58 0.09
C ARG A 110 -8.56 6.20 -0.50
N VAL A 111 -8.18 5.16 0.22
CA VAL A 111 -8.40 3.75 -0.16
C VAL A 111 -9.69 3.28 0.48
N HIS A 112 -10.64 2.80 -0.31
CA HIS A 112 -11.91 2.30 0.20
C HIS A 112 -12.04 0.79 -0.07
N LEU A 113 -11.93 -0.03 0.98
CA LEU A 113 -12.09 -1.49 0.91
C LEU A 113 -13.53 -1.89 1.29
N GLY A 114 -14.48 -1.37 0.55
CA GLY A 114 -15.86 -1.88 0.54
C GLY A 114 -16.06 -2.76 -0.67
N ILE A 115 -16.82 -3.86 -0.54
CA ILE A 115 -17.09 -4.80 -1.65
C ILE A 115 -17.45 -4.13 -2.99
N PRO A 116 -18.28 -3.06 -3.05
CA PRO A 116 -18.61 -2.44 -4.33
C PRO A 116 -17.55 -1.46 -4.87
N ALA A 117 -16.49 -1.17 -4.11
CA ALA A 117 -15.45 -0.24 -4.52
C ALA A 117 -14.45 -0.89 -5.47
N GLU A 118 -14.01 -0.17 -6.50
CA GLU A 118 -13.03 -0.67 -7.47
C GLU A 118 -11.72 -1.10 -6.79
N GLU A 119 -11.27 -0.33 -5.79
CA GLU A 119 -10.05 -0.64 -5.04
C GLU A 119 -10.11 -1.99 -4.33
N PHE A 120 -11.30 -2.51 -4.02
CA PHE A 120 -11.44 -3.79 -3.32
C PHE A 120 -10.92 -4.95 -4.17
N ALA A 121 -11.36 -5.04 -5.43
CA ALA A 121 -10.96 -6.14 -6.32
C ALA A 121 -9.46 -6.06 -6.61
N ASP A 122 -8.97 -4.84 -6.86
CA ASP A 122 -7.56 -4.62 -7.16
C ASP A 122 -6.68 -4.97 -5.95
N PHE A 123 -7.04 -4.48 -4.77
CA PHE A 123 -6.31 -4.80 -3.55
C PHE A 123 -6.37 -6.30 -3.21
N TYR A 124 -7.51 -6.97 -3.40
CA TYR A 124 -7.66 -8.41 -3.15
C TYR A 124 -6.73 -9.24 -4.05
N LEU A 125 -6.71 -8.95 -5.35
CA LEU A 125 -5.83 -9.64 -6.29
C LEU A 125 -4.35 -9.42 -5.94
N TYR A 126 -3.96 -8.21 -5.56
CA TYR A 126 -2.60 -7.93 -5.09
C TYR A 126 -2.27 -8.71 -3.80
N PHE A 127 -3.20 -8.72 -2.84
CA PHE A 127 -3.02 -9.41 -1.56
C PHE A 127 -2.84 -10.92 -1.74
N CYS A 128 -3.62 -11.57 -2.61
CA CYS A 128 -3.53 -13.00 -2.87
C CYS A 128 -2.25 -13.43 -3.62
N GLN A 129 -1.53 -12.48 -4.24
CA GLN A 129 -0.25 -12.75 -4.90
C GLN A 129 0.96 -12.70 -3.94
N LYS A 130 0.76 -12.28 -2.68
CA LYS A 130 1.81 -12.25 -1.65
C LYS A 130 2.13 -13.64 -1.12
#